data_AF-A0A317IBF7-F1
#
_entry.id   AF-A0A317IBF7-F1
#
_cell.length_a   1.000
_cell.length_b   1.000
_cell.length_c   1.000
_cell.angle_alpha   90.00
_cell.angle_beta   90.00
_cell.angle_gamma   90.00
#
_symmetry.space_group_name_H-M   'P 1'
#
loop_
_entity.id
_entity.type
_entity.pdbx_description
1 polymer ?
#
loop_
_entity_poly.entity_id
_entity_poly.type
_entity_poly.pdbx_seq_one_letter_code
_entity_poly.pdbx_strand_id
1 'polypeptide(L)'
;MEYSKLIKASADHKIVIQNLMQLYMHDFSEFMDLNVGADGLFPEYKDLDLYWTDTTNRFPYLILQDEKYAGFLLVRQIELDARNYFSMAEFFVLRNFRNKRLGQKVAFEIFNLHRGNWKLFQIESNHPAQQFWRKVIAESTPGKFYRAIRGRQNHTAI
;
A
#
# COMPACT_ATOMS: atom_id res chain seq x y z
N MET A 1 -0.05 25.42 -6.75
CA MET A 1 0.21 24.07 -7.28
C MET A 1 0.30 23.14 -6.07
N GLU A 2 -0.55 22.12 -5.99
CA GLU A 2 -0.52 21.12 -4.90
C GLU A 2 0.76 20.26 -5.04
N TYR A 3 1.64 20.23 -4.03
CA TYR A 3 2.92 19.50 -4.05
C TYR A 3 2.82 18.18 -3.27
N SER A 4 3.07 17.07 -3.96
CA SER A 4 3.11 15.73 -3.36
C SER A 4 4.54 15.23 -3.22
N LYS A 5 4.85 14.57 -2.11
CA LYS A 5 6.17 14.00 -1.82
C LYS A 5 6.05 12.58 -1.27
N LEU A 6 6.92 11.69 -1.71
CA LEU A 6 7.16 10.40 -1.07
C LEU A 6 8.41 10.45 -0.19
N ILE A 7 8.29 9.93 1.03
CA ILE A 7 9.42 9.73 1.93
C ILE A 7 9.55 8.25 2.27
N LYS A 8 10.76 7.70 2.18
CA LYS A 8 11.05 6.37 2.72
C LYS A 8 11.02 6.48 4.24
N ALA A 9 10.17 5.70 4.89
CA ALA A 9 9.93 5.80 6.32
C ALA A 9 11.08 5.17 7.12
N SER A 10 11.76 5.96 7.95
CA SER A 10 12.69 5.46 8.98
C SER A 10 11.94 4.85 10.17
N ALA A 11 12.67 4.26 11.13
CA ALA A 11 12.08 3.72 12.35
C ALA A 11 11.30 4.77 13.16
N ASP A 12 11.72 6.03 13.13
CA ASP A 12 11.03 7.15 13.80
C ASP A 12 9.61 7.38 13.25
N HIS A 13 9.39 6.98 11.99
CA HIS A 13 8.09 7.11 11.32
C HIS A 13 7.16 5.91 11.59
N LYS A 14 7.63 4.86 12.30
CA LYS A 14 6.86 3.63 12.53
C LYS A 14 5.50 3.92 13.17
N ILE A 15 5.49 4.75 14.21
CA ILE A 15 4.26 5.11 14.92
C ILE A 15 3.26 5.85 14.02
N VAL A 16 3.73 6.67 13.07
CA VAL A 16 2.88 7.35 12.10
C VAL A 16 2.20 6.34 11.17
N ILE A 17 2.96 5.36 10.67
CA ILE A 17 2.39 4.30 9.83
C ILE A 17 1.42 3.42 10.62
N GLN A 18 1.74 3.07 11.87
CA GLN A 18 0.83 2.31 12.74
C GLN A 18 -0.51 3.04 12.93
N ASN A 19 -0.49 4.34 13.19
CA ASN A 19 -1.71 5.13 13.35
C ASN A 19 -2.51 5.26 12.04
N LEU A 20 -1.83 5.46 10.90
CA LEU A 20 -2.50 5.48 9.60
C LEU A 20 -3.04 4.10 9.20
N MET A 21 -2.39 3.02 9.64
CA MET A 21 -2.84 1.64 9.41
C MET A 21 -4.20 1.37 10.07
N GLN A 22 -4.48 1.96 11.23
CA GLN A 22 -5.80 1.86 11.87
C GLN A 22 -6.91 2.46 10.99
N LEU A 23 -6.64 3.60 10.32
CA LEU A 23 -7.56 4.22 9.38
C LEU A 23 -7.70 3.41 8.09
N TYR A 24 -6.61 2.77 7.65
CA TYR A 24 -6.64 1.82 6.54
C TYR A 24 -7.51 0.60 6.85
N MET A 25 -7.35 0.01 8.04
CA MET A 25 -8.16 -1.13 8.51
C MET A 25 -9.62 -0.75 8.66
N HIS A 26 -9.93 0.44 9.16
CA HIS A 26 -11.30 0.98 9.18
C HIS A 26 -11.90 1.08 7.76
N ASP A 27 -11.14 1.55 6.78
CA ASP A 27 -11.63 1.56 5.40
C ASP A 27 -11.77 0.15 4.82
N PHE A 28 -10.94 -0.79 5.25
CA PHE A 28 -10.99 -2.18 4.81
C PHE A 28 -12.04 -3.04 5.51
N SER A 29 -12.54 -2.63 6.68
CA SER A 29 -13.63 -3.32 7.39
C SER A 29 -14.94 -3.25 6.61
N GLU A 30 -15.06 -2.38 5.60
CA GLU A 30 -16.15 -2.40 4.61
C GLU A 30 -16.10 -3.65 3.71
N PHE A 31 -14.92 -4.24 3.50
CA PHE A 31 -14.68 -5.33 2.55
C PHE A 31 -14.31 -6.66 3.21
N MET A 32 -13.90 -6.63 4.47
CA MET A 32 -13.44 -7.77 5.26
C MET A 32 -14.06 -7.71 6.66
N ASP A 33 -14.25 -8.88 7.28
CA ASP A 33 -14.71 -8.97 8.67
C ASP A 33 -13.58 -8.60 9.63
N LEU A 34 -13.36 -7.30 9.79
CA LEU A 34 -12.39 -6.72 10.72
C LEU A 34 -13.15 -6.03 11.85
N ASN A 35 -12.84 -6.44 13.08
CA ASN A 35 -13.43 -5.87 14.29
C ASN A 35 -12.32 -5.30 15.17
N VAL A 36 -12.64 -4.21 15.87
CA VAL A 36 -11.75 -3.66 16.89
C VAL A 36 -11.78 -4.52 18.15
N GLY A 37 -10.67 -4.54 18.88
CA GLY A 37 -10.57 -5.15 20.19
C GLY A 37 -11.30 -4.36 21.28
N ALA A 38 -11.21 -4.84 22.52
CA ALA A 38 -11.81 -4.18 23.69
C ALA A 38 -11.19 -2.80 23.99
N ASP A 39 -10.00 -2.53 23.45
CA ASP A 39 -9.28 -1.25 23.52
C ASP A 39 -9.67 -0.27 22.40
N GLY A 40 -10.56 -0.69 21.48
CA GLY A 40 -11.03 0.13 20.35
C GLY A 40 -10.04 0.20 19.18
N LEU A 41 -8.99 -0.62 19.17
CA LEU A 41 -8.01 -0.69 18.09
C LEU A 41 -8.23 -1.93 17.21
N PHE A 42 -7.99 -1.79 15.91
CA PHE A 42 -7.84 -2.96 15.05
C PHE A 42 -6.54 -3.72 15.39
N PRO A 43 -6.53 -5.05 15.20
CA PRO A 43 -5.34 -5.87 15.44
C PRO A 43 -4.10 -5.34 14.73
N GLU A 44 -2.93 -5.53 15.34
CA GLU A 44 -1.68 -5.12 14.72
C GLU A 44 -1.49 -5.77 13.35
N TYR A 45 -0.96 -4.98 12.40
CA TYR A 45 -0.63 -5.51 11.09
C TYR A 45 0.53 -6.50 11.22
N LYS A 46 0.24 -7.76 10.92
CA LYS A 46 1.23 -8.84 10.96
C LYS A 46 2.45 -8.46 10.11
N ASP A 47 3.63 -8.69 10.65
CA ASP A 47 4.92 -8.42 9.99
C ASP A 47 5.21 -6.94 9.68
N LEU A 48 4.49 -5.99 10.30
CA LEU A 48 4.77 -4.55 10.12
C LEU A 48 6.22 -4.21 10.48
N ASP A 49 6.74 -4.81 11.55
CA ASP A 49 8.11 -4.60 12.03
C ASP A 49 9.18 -5.01 11.01
N LEU A 50 8.86 -5.98 10.14
CA LEU A 50 9.79 -6.41 9.09
C LEU A 50 10.14 -5.30 8.11
N TYR A 51 9.32 -4.26 7.98
CA TYR A 51 9.63 -3.12 7.11
C TYR A 51 10.81 -2.27 7.60
N TRP A 52 11.24 -2.45 8.85
CA TRP A 52 12.43 -1.79 9.41
C TRP A 52 13.54 -2.75 9.80
N THR A 53 13.28 -4.06 9.89
CA THR A 53 14.32 -5.07 10.16
C THR A 53 14.84 -5.77 8.89
N ASP A 54 13.97 -6.04 7.91
CA ASP A 54 14.32 -6.58 6.58
C ASP A 54 14.41 -5.43 5.55
N THR A 55 15.49 -4.66 5.64
CA THR A 55 15.67 -3.43 4.87
C THR A 55 16.09 -3.65 3.41
N THR A 56 16.40 -4.91 3.03
CA THR A 56 16.80 -5.27 1.67
C THR A 56 15.58 -5.48 0.77
N ASN A 57 14.52 -6.10 1.28
CA ASN A 57 13.36 -6.49 0.49
C ASN A 57 12.08 -5.73 0.84
N ARG A 58 12.07 -4.91 1.89
CA ARG A 58 10.88 -4.18 2.33
C ARG A 58 11.12 -2.69 2.37
N PHE A 59 10.14 -1.95 1.86
CA PHE A 59 10.25 -0.52 1.62
C PHE A 59 8.96 0.18 2.07
N PRO A 60 8.94 0.72 3.30
CA PRO A 60 7.82 1.52 3.78
C PRO A 60 7.96 2.97 3.29
N TYR A 61 6.84 3.57 2.88
CA TYR A 61 6.79 4.96 2.45
C TYR A 61 5.61 5.69 3.07
N LEU A 62 5.81 6.97 3.41
CA LEU A 62 4.74 7.90 3.72
C LEU A 62 4.48 8.82 2.52
N ILE A 63 3.22 9.17 2.33
CA ILE A 63 2.75 10.08 1.31
C ILE A 63 2.47 11.41 1.98
N LEU A 64 3.09 12.49 1.50
CA LEU A 64 2.80 13.85 1.94
C LEU A 64 2.15 14.64 0.80
N GLN A 65 1.17 15.46 1.17
CA GLN A 65 0.54 16.45 0.30
C GLN A 65 0.53 17.78 1.04
N ASP A 66 1.25 18.77 0.50
CA ASP A 66 1.44 20.09 1.11
C ASP A 66 1.89 20.00 2.59
N GLU A 67 2.95 19.21 2.82
CA GLU A 67 3.56 18.91 4.15
C GLU A 67 2.65 18.20 5.16
N LYS A 68 1.47 17.72 4.74
CA LYS A 68 0.56 16.91 5.59
C LYS A 68 0.64 15.45 5.21
N TYR A 69 0.59 14.56 6.20
CA TYR A 69 0.43 13.13 5.94
C TYR A 69 -0.88 12.88 5.19
N ALA A 70 -0.76 12.33 3.98
CA ALA A 70 -1.86 12.01 3.10
C ALA A 70 -2.11 10.50 3.01
N GLY A 71 -1.19 9.67 3.52
CA GLY A 71 -1.30 8.22 3.52
C GLY A 71 0.04 7.53 3.62
N PHE A 72 0.06 6.24 3.32
CA PHE A 72 1.27 5.42 3.30
C PHE A 72 1.15 4.34 2.23
N LEU A 73 2.27 3.73 1.89
CA LEU A 73 2.30 2.52 1.08
C LEU A 73 3.46 1.64 1.52
N LEU A 74 3.27 0.34 1.36
CA LEU A 74 4.22 -0.69 1.73
C LEU A 74 4.56 -1.50 0.49
N VAL A 75 5.84 -1.48 0.09
CA VAL A 75 6.35 -2.29 -1.03
C VAL A 75 7.22 -3.41 -0.48
N ARG A 76 7.09 -4.60 -1.06
CA ARG A 76 8.02 -5.70 -0.83
C ARG A 76 8.49 -6.30 -2.14
N GLN A 77 9.77 -6.68 -2.19
CA GLN A 77 10.31 -7.53 -3.23
C GLN A 77 10.18 -8.99 -2.79
N ILE A 78 9.68 -9.84 -3.69
CA ILE A 78 9.52 -11.27 -3.45
C ILE A 78 10.50 -11.99 -4.36
N GLU A 79 11.48 -12.63 -3.72
CA GLU A 79 12.48 -13.48 -4.35
C GLU A 79 12.24 -14.91 -3.86
N LEU A 80 11.49 -15.70 -4.64
CA LEU A 80 11.19 -17.09 -4.32
C LEU A 80 11.35 -17.94 -5.58
N ASP A 81 12.23 -18.94 -5.49
CA ASP A 81 12.62 -19.80 -6.62
C ASP A 81 13.06 -18.95 -7.83
N ALA A 82 12.47 -19.21 -9.01
CA ALA A 82 12.69 -18.46 -10.24
C ALA A 82 11.84 -17.18 -10.37
N ARG A 83 11.15 -16.74 -9.30
CA ARG A 83 10.29 -15.55 -9.33
C ARG A 83 10.95 -14.40 -8.60
N ASN A 84 11.14 -13.29 -9.32
CA ASN A 84 11.54 -12.00 -8.76
C ASN A 84 10.54 -10.92 -9.21
N TYR A 85 9.80 -10.36 -8.26
CA TYR A 85 8.83 -9.30 -8.53
C TYR A 85 8.57 -8.43 -7.29
N PHE A 86 8.21 -7.18 -7.54
CA PHE A 86 7.71 -6.26 -6.52
C PHE A 86 6.21 -6.45 -6.30
N SER A 87 5.78 -6.26 -5.06
CA SER A 87 4.38 -6.28 -4.67
C SER A 87 4.05 -5.02 -3.87
N MET A 88 2.94 -4.39 -4.22
CA MET A 88 2.31 -3.38 -3.38
C MET A 88 1.55 -4.16 -2.31
N ALA A 89 2.15 -4.28 -1.12
CA ALA A 89 1.52 -4.99 -0.02
C ALA A 89 0.30 -4.20 0.46
N GLU A 90 0.51 -2.93 0.81
CA GLU A 90 -0.54 -2.01 1.25
C GLU A 90 -0.43 -0.68 0.53
N PHE A 91 -1.56 -0.07 0.22
CA PHE A 91 -1.62 1.23 -0.44
C PHE A 91 -2.82 2.02 0.08
N PHE A 92 -2.53 3.07 0.86
CA PHE A 92 -3.55 3.85 1.52
C PHE A 92 -3.38 5.34 1.26
N VAL A 93 -4.47 5.98 0.85
CA VAL A 93 -4.60 7.44 0.77
C VAL A 93 -5.82 7.82 1.58
N LEU A 94 -5.67 8.76 2.51
CA LEU A 94 -6.74 9.31 3.33
C LEU A 94 -7.86 9.90 2.45
N ARG A 95 -9.11 9.75 2.88
CA ARG A 95 -10.30 10.06 2.07
C ARG A 95 -10.33 11.50 1.54
N ASN A 96 -9.92 12.48 2.34
CA ASN A 96 -9.84 13.90 1.98
C ASN A 96 -8.79 14.21 0.90
N PHE A 97 -7.85 13.29 0.63
CA PHE A 97 -6.85 13.40 -0.44
C PHE A 97 -7.17 12.53 -1.67
N ARG A 98 -8.27 11.78 -1.68
CA ARG A 98 -8.72 10.97 -2.82
C ARG A 98 -9.32 11.84 -3.93
N ASN A 99 -9.48 11.25 -5.12
CA ASN A 99 -10.03 11.90 -6.32
C ASN A 99 -9.24 13.11 -6.86
N LYS A 100 -8.07 13.42 -6.28
CA LYS A 100 -7.15 14.48 -6.73
C LYS A 100 -5.96 13.96 -7.56
N ARG A 101 -6.10 12.75 -8.14
CA ARG A 101 -5.01 12.01 -8.83
C ARG A 101 -3.76 11.71 -7.97
N LEU A 102 -3.76 12.02 -6.68
CA LEU A 102 -2.62 11.79 -5.79
C LEU A 102 -2.16 10.32 -5.79
N GLY A 103 -3.09 9.38 -5.58
CA GLY A 103 -2.76 7.96 -5.57
C GLY A 103 -2.16 7.46 -6.88
N GLN A 104 -2.62 7.99 -8.02
CA GLN A 104 -2.06 7.65 -9.34
C GLN A 104 -0.63 8.17 -9.49
N LYS A 105 -0.39 9.45 -9.15
CA LYS A 105 0.96 10.03 -9.19
C LYS A 105 1.95 9.24 -8.32
N VAL A 106 1.53 8.92 -7.10
CA VAL A 106 2.32 8.13 -6.15
C VAL A 106 2.60 6.72 -6.69
N ALA A 107 1.62 6.03 -7.25
CA ALA A 107 1.83 4.71 -7.83
C ALA A 107 2.85 4.74 -8.99
N PHE A 108 2.79 5.75 -9.85
CA PHE A 108 3.76 5.92 -10.94
C PHE A 108 5.17 6.18 -10.43
N GLU A 109 5.31 7.04 -9.42
CA GLU A 109 6.60 7.32 -8.79
C GLU A 109 7.21 6.05 -8.19
N ILE A 110 6.41 5.25 -7.47
CA ILE A 110 6.85 3.97 -6.91
C ILE A 110 7.25 2.96 -7.98
N PHE A 111 6.49 2.84 -9.07
CA PHE A 111 6.85 1.95 -10.18
C PHE A 111 8.12 2.39 -10.91
N ASN A 112 8.48 3.66 -10.83
CA ASN A 112 9.73 4.18 -11.42
C ASN A 112 10.92 4.01 -10.47
N LEU A 113 10.68 4.13 -9.16
CA LEU A 113 11.66 3.90 -8.11
C LEU A 113 12.06 2.41 -8.02
N HIS A 114 11.08 1.51 -8.08
CA HIS A 114 11.27 0.05 -8.03
C HIS A 114 11.03 -0.56 -9.41
N ARG A 115 12.10 -0.62 -10.21
CA ARG A 115 12.06 -1.13 -11.59
C ARG A 115 12.08 -2.65 -11.60
N GLY A 116 11.11 -3.26 -12.27
CA GLY A 116 11.03 -4.71 -12.42
C GLY A 116 9.61 -5.20 -12.69
N ASN A 117 9.40 -6.49 -12.49
CA ASN A 117 8.07 -7.11 -12.58
C ASN A 117 7.24 -6.75 -11.36
N TRP A 118 5.93 -6.55 -11.56
CA TRP A 118 5.01 -6.18 -10.49
C TRP A 118 3.81 -7.13 -10.39
N LYS A 119 3.43 -7.45 -9.16
CA LYS A 119 2.22 -8.20 -8.84
C LYS A 119 1.39 -7.45 -7.82
N LEU A 120 0.17 -7.11 -8.21
CA LEU A 120 -0.77 -6.34 -7.39
C LEU A 120 -1.89 -7.27 -6.97
N PHE A 121 -2.04 -7.46 -5.66
CA PHE A 121 -3.14 -8.24 -5.11
C PHE A 121 -4.35 -7.33 -4.88
N GLN A 122 -5.54 -7.82 -5.19
CA GLN A 122 -6.78 -7.06 -5.06
C GLN A 122 -7.85 -7.96 -4.44
N ILE A 123 -8.53 -7.46 -3.41
CA ILE A 123 -9.67 -8.15 -2.83
C ILE A 123 -10.83 -8.15 -3.84
N GLU A 124 -11.50 -9.29 -3.98
CA GLU A 124 -12.60 -9.48 -4.93
C GLU A 124 -13.76 -8.52 -4.73
N SER A 125 -14.12 -8.24 -3.47
CA SER A 125 -15.19 -7.31 -3.08
C SER A 125 -14.79 -5.84 -3.18
N ASN A 126 -13.50 -5.51 -3.19
CA ASN A 126 -13.02 -4.14 -3.25
C ASN A 126 -12.98 -3.61 -4.70
N HIS A 127 -14.15 -3.48 -5.31
CA HIS A 127 -14.31 -2.96 -6.67
C HIS A 127 -13.69 -1.56 -6.88
N PRO A 128 -13.75 -0.61 -5.92
CA PRO A 128 -13.07 0.68 -6.07
C PRO A 128 -11.56 0.55 -6.28
N ALA A 129 -10.88 -0.28 -5.48
CA ALA A 129 -9.45 -0.53 -5.64
C ALA A 129 -9.13 -1.21 -6.99
N GLN A 130 -10.00 -2.12 -7.45
CA GLN A 130 -9.81 -2.77 -8.75
C GLN A 130 -9.88 -1.77 -9.92
N GLN A 131 -10.85 -0.86 -9.89
CA GLN A 131 -10.98 0.18 -10.90
C GLN A 131 -9.77 1.12 -10.88
N PHE A 132 -9.32 1.51 -9.67
CA PHE A 132 -8.13 2.31 -9.48
C PHE A 132 -6.90 1.65 -10.12
N TRP A 133 -6.57 0.40 -9.75
CA TRP A 133 -5.40 -0.28 -10.27
C TRP A 133 -5.47 -0.55 -11.77
N ARG A 134 -6.64 -0.90 -12.30
CA ARG A 134 -6.82 -1.05 -13.76
C ARG A 134 -6.46 0.24 -14.50
N LYS A 135 -6.91 1.40 -13.99
CA LYS A 135 -6.60 2.71 -14.58
C LYS A 135 -5.10 3.04 -14.46
N VAL A 136 -4.52 2.83 -13.28
CA VAL A 136 -3.09 3.05 -13.05
C VAL A 136 -2.25 2.20 -14.01
N ILE A 137 -2.53 0.90 -14.14
CA ILE A 137 -1.76 0.02 -15.04
C ILE A 137 -1.90 0.47 -16.49
N ALA A 138 -3.12 0.78 -16.94
CA ALA A 138 -3.37 1.20 -18.32
C ALA A 138 -2.64 2.50 -18.70
N GLU A 139 -2.45 3.41 -17.74
CA GLU A 139 -1.77 4.69 -17.94
C GLU A 139 -0.27 4.64 -17.57
N SER A 140 0.21 3.53 -17.01
CA SER A 140 1.63 3.33 -16.72
C SER A 140 2.40 2.93 -17.98
N THR A 141 3.67 3.35 -18.07
CA THR A 141 4.49 3.24 -19.29
C THR A 141 4.52 1.81 -19.87
N PRO A 142 4.39 1.64 -21.21
CA PRO A 142 4.52 0.35 -21.88
C PRO A 142 5.87 -0.33 -21.58
N GLY A 143 5.86 -1.64 -21.30
CA GLY A 143 7.07 -2.45 -21.07
C GLY A 143 7.25 -3.00 -19.65
N LYS A 144 6.32 -2.71 -18.73
CA LYS A 144 6.31 -3.29 -17.38
C LYS A 144 5.26 -4.39 -17.28
N PHE A 145 5.65 -5.57 -16.77
CA PHE A 145 4.72 -6.67 -16.55
C PHE A 145 3.99 -6.48 -15.23
N TYR A 146 2.71 -6.15 -15.32
CA TYR A 146 1.79 -6.06 -14.19
C TYR A 146 0.82 -7.22 -14.21
N ARG A 147 0.75 -7.99 -13.12
CA ARG A 147 -0.31 -9.00 -12.94
C ARG A 147 -1.19 -8.62 -11.76
N ALA A 148 -2.45 -8.29 -12.06
CA ALA A 148 -3.50 -8.20 -11.05
C ALA A 148 -3.97 -9.61 -10.68
N ILE A 149 -3.92 -9.96 -9.40
CA ILE A 149 -4.49 -11.21 -8.89
C ILE A 149 -5.63 -10.89 -7.95
N ARG A 150 -6.75 -11.55 -8.19
CA ARG A 150 -7.94 -11.53 -7.33
C ARG A 150 -7.89 -12.71 -6.37
N GLY A 151 -8.36 -12.49 -5.16
CA GLY A 151 -8.62 -13.56 -4.21
C GLY A 151 -9.13 -13.01 -2.89
N ARG A 152 -9.39 -13.91 -1.93
CA ARG A 152 -9.56 -13.55 -0.53
C ARG A 152 -8.19 -13.29 0.08
N GLN A 153 -7.98 -12.09 0.62
CA GLN A 153 -6.83 -11.86 1.49
C GLN A 153 -7.21 -12.39 2.87
N ASN A 154 -6.67 -13.55 3.24
CA ASN A 154 -6.83 -14.05 4.60
C ASN A 154 -5.85 -13.27 5.48
N HIS A 155 -6.31 -12.17 6.08
CA HIS A 155 -5.71 -11.67 7.31
C HIS A 155 -6.21 -12.59 8.43
N THR A 156 -5.67 -13.80 8.52
CA THR A 156 -5.92 -14.63 9.70
C THR A 156 -5.14 -13.97 10.85
N ALA A 157 -5.80 -13.06 11.55
CA ALA A 157 -5.48 -12.81 12.95
C ALA A 157 -5.80 -14.12 13.67
N ILE A 158 -4.75 -14.83 14.09
CA ILE A 158 -4.84 -15.87 15.12
C ILE A 158 -4.28 -15.24 16.38
#